data_AF-A0A2T6F2D2-F1
#
_entry.id   AF-A0A2T6F2D2-F1
#
_cell.length_a   1.000
_cell.length_b   1.000
_cell.length_c   1.000
_cell.angle_alpha   90.00
_cell.angle_beta   90.00
_cell.angle_gamma   90.00
#
_symmetry.space_group_name_H-M   'P 1'
#
loop_
_entity.id
_entity.type
_entity.pdbx_description
1 polymer ?
#
loop_
_entity_poly.entity_id
_entity_poly.type
_entity_poly.pdbx_seq_one_letter_code
_entity_poly.pdbx_strand_id
1 'polypeptide(L)'
;MEYCVYFTNICRPMSDWKDFWQCLGIAVTIAIGLIGVKKVFVELKRIKEQREKEISDQKSALKLKKTDFFLDQHRRLFDNPELYEILCLIDSDAPQLADESMWDKKRKFLTFFEEIAFLVRSDYIDASLAFYMFGYYTQRAQTGKNFSIGINLSPMYWKLFYDFVNASIIFDMKSAEERVDAMFANRDQKE
;
A
#
# COMPACT_ATOMS: atom_id res chain seq x y z
N MET A 1 34.50 8.29 -74.33
CA MET A 1 35.61 8.69 -73.45
C MET A 1 35.43 7.93 -72.16
N GLU A 2 36.40 7.06 -71.85
CA GLU A 2 36.44 6.30 -70.60
C GLU A 2 37.19 7.12 -69.55
N TYR A 3 36.69 7.12 -68.32
CA TYR A 3 37.31 7.84 -67.23
C TYR A 3 37.80 6.81 -66.22
N CYS A 4 39.09 6.81 -65.93
CA CYS A 4 39.71 5.89 -64.98
C CYS A 4 39.83 6.60 -63.62
N VAL A 5 39.33 5.96 -62.56
CA VAL A 5 39.44 6.50 -61.21
C VAL A 5 40.83 6.17 -60.67
N TYR A 6 41.63 7.20 -60.36
CA TYR A 6 43.05 7.09 -60.01
C TYR A 6 43.33 6.13 -58.83
N PHE A 7 42.35 5.91 -57.96
CA PHE A 7 42.54 5.13 -56.74
C PHE A 7 42.28 3.62 -56.90
N THR A 8 41.57 3.19 -57.95
CA THR A 8 41.18 1.77 -58.11
C THR A 8 41.68 1.13 -59.41
N ASN A 9 42.30 1.89 -60.33
CA ASN A 9 42.77 1.41 -61.63
C ASN A 9 41.69 0.64 -62.44
N ILE A 10 40.41 0.97 -62.23
CA ILE A 10 39.29 0.43 -62.99
C ILE A 10 38.77 1.53 -63.91
N CYS A 11 38.75 1.26 -65.22
CA CYS A 11 38.21 2.17 -66.24
C CYS A 11 36.80 1.71 -66.62
N ARG A 12 35.82 2.62 -66.56
CA ARG A 12 34.42 2.34 -66.93
C ARG A 12 33.85 3.44 -67.83
N PRO A 13 32.85 3.12 -68.68
CA PRO A 13 32.17 4.12 -69.50
C PRO A 13 31.34 5.07 -68.61
N MET A 14 31.17 6.31 -69.08
CA MET A 14 30.48 7.39 -68.35
C MET A 14 29.03 7.06 -67.98
N SER A 15 28.39 6.11 -68.68
CA SER A 15 27.06 5.57 -68.37
C SER A 15 27.03 4.84 -67.02
N ASP A 16 28.08 4.11 -66.66
CA ASP A 16 28.13 3.27 -65.45
C ASP A 16 28.34 4.11 -64.18
N TRP A 17 28.80 5.36 -64.34
CA TRP A 17 28.99 6.29 -63.23
C TRP A 17 27.66 6.70 -62.61
N LYS A 18 26.62 6.86 -63.43
CA LYS A 18 25.26 7.18 -62.96
C LYS A 18 24.71 6.05 -62.08
N ASP A 19 24.92 4.81 -62.49
CA ASP A 19 24.46 3.63 -61.76
C ASP A 19 25.19 3.50 -60.41
N PHE A 20 26.49 3.83 -60.36
CA PHE A 20 27.25 3.88 -59.11
C PHE A 20 26.67 4.88 -58.10
N TRP A 21 26.36 6.11 -58.53
CA TRP A 21 25.75 7.12 -57.66
C TRP A 21 24.33 6.74 -57.21
N GLN A 22 23.55 6.07 -58.07
CA GLN A 22 22.24 5.54 -57.69
C GLN A 22 22.35 4.45 -56.62
N CYS A 23 23.26 3.48 -56.80
CA CYS A 23 23.52 2.45 -55.80
C CYS A 23 24.00 3.05 -54.46
N LEU A 24 24.89 4.05 -54.52
CA LEU A 24 25.37 4.75 -53.33
C LEU A 24 24.23 5.49 -52.61
N GLY A 25 23.37 6.19 -53.35
CA GLY A 25 22.21 6.89 -52.79
C GLY A 25 21.24 5.95 -52.07
N ILE A 26 20.96 4.78 -52.66
CA ILE A 26 20.14 3.73 -52.03
C ILE A 26 20.81 3.22 -50.74
N ALA A 27 22.10 2.93 -50.79
CA ALA A 27 22.85 2.45 -49.62
C ALA A 27 22.83 3.46 -48.47
N VAL A 28 23.03 4.76 -48.75
CA VAL A 28 22.95 5.84 -47.76
C VAL A 28 21.54 5.96 -47.17
N THR A 29 20.51 5.85 -48.01
CA THR A 29 19.11 5.94 -47.56
C THR A 29 18.76 4.80 -46.61
N ILE A 30 19.21 3.57 -46.91
CA ILE A 30 19.06 2.40 -46.03
C ILE A 30 19.80 2.63 -44.71
N ALA A 31 21.04 3.14 -44.75
CA ALA A 31 21.82 3.41 -43.54
C ALA A 31 21.13 4.44 -42.62
N ILE A 32 20.60 5.53 -43.17
CA ILE A 32 19.84 6.53 -42.41
C ILE A 32 18.56 5.92 -41.82
N GLY A 33 17.84 5.10 -42.59
CA GLY A 33 16.66 4.38 -42.13
C GLY A 33 16.97 3.48 -40.92
N LEU A 34 18.05 2.71 -40.97
CA LEU A 34 18.48 1.85 -39.86
C LEU A 34 18.86 2.65 -38.61
N ILE A 35 19.54 3.79 -38.76
CA ILE A 35 19.88 4.68 -37.64
C ILE A 35 18.61 5.25 -37.00
N GLY A 36 17.65 5.70 -37.80
CA GLY A 36 16.36 6.20 -37.33
C GLY A 36 15.59 5.15 -36.53
N VAL A 37 15.50 3.94 -37.06
CA VAL A 37 14.85 2.81 -36.37
C VAL A 37 15.56 2.50 -35.05
N LYS A 38 16.90 2.41 -35.05
CA LYS A 38 17.67 2.16 -33.82
C LYS A 38 17.43 3.23 -32.76
N LYS A 39 17.36 4.51 -33.15
CA LYS A 39 17.09 5.62 -32.24
C LYS A 39 15.70 5.49 -31.60
N VAL A 40 14.66 5.18 -32.40
CA VAL A 40 13.30 4.96 -31.90
C VAL A 40 13.25 3.80 -30.91
N PHE A 41 13.94 2.69 -31.16
CA PHE A 41 14.02 1.58 -30.21
C PHE A 41 14.64 1.98 -28.86
N VAL A 42 15.69 2.80 -28.87
CA VAL A 42 16.33 3.31 -27.65
C VAL A 42 15.39 4.25 -26.88
N GLU A 43 14.71 5.15 -27.58
CA GLU A 43 13.73 6.07 -26.96
C GLU A 43 12.53 5.32 -26.37
N LEU A 44 12.00 4.32 -27.08
CA LEU A 44 10.92 3.45 -26.57
C LEU A 44 11.33 2.72 -25.28
N LYS A 45 12.56 2.20 -25.23
CA LYS A 45 13.08 1.55 -24.02
C LYS A 45 13.13 2.53 -22.84
N ARG A 46 13.64 3.74 -23.07
CA ARG A 46 13.71 4.79 -22.04
C ARG A 46 12.33 5.20 -21.53
N ILE A 47 11.35 5.35 -22.42
CA ILE A 47 9.96 5.68 -22.03
C ILE A 47 9.36 4.56 -21.17
N LYS A 48 9.61 3.29 -21.52
CA LYS A 48 9.11 2.15 -20.74
C LYS A 48 9.70 2.16 -19.32
N GLU A 49 11.02 2.32 -19.21
CA GLU A 49 11.71 2.41 -17.92
C GLU A 49 11.21 3.59 -17.07
N GLN A 50 10.94 4.74 -17.69
CA GLN A 50 10.36 5.90 -17.01
C GLN A 50 8.96 5.62 -16.46
N ARG A 51 8.07 5.01 -17.25
CA ARG A 51 6.72 4.66 -16.79
C ARG A 51 6.74 3.64 -15.67
N GLU A 52 7.59 2.62 -15.75
CA GLU A 52 7.72 1.61 -14.69
C GLU A 52 8.20 2.26 -13.39
N LYS A 53 9.16 3.18 -13.49
CA LYS A 53 9.61 3.97 -12.35
C LYS A 53 8.49 4.85 -11.78
N GLU A 54 7.76 5.59 -12.61
CA GLU A 54 6.62 6.41 -12.18
C GLU A 54 5.54 5.59 -11.47
N ILE A 55 5.20 4.41 -12.00
CA ILE A 55 4.24 3.50 -11.38
C ILE A 55 4.75 3.00 -10.02
N SER A 56 6.04 2.67 -9.91
CA SER A 56 6.67 2.26 -8.66
C SER A 56 6.67 3.39 -7.63
N ASP A 57 7.06 4.60 -8.03
CA ASP A 57 7.12 5.78 -7.18
C ASP A 57 5.71 6.16 -6.71
N GLN A 58 4.70 6.09 -7.60
CA GLN A 58 3.30 6.29 -7.24
C GLN A 58 2.79 5.26 -6.23
N LYS A 59 3.14 3.97 -6.40
CA LYS A 59 2.78 2.92 -5.43
C LYS A 59 3.41 3.17 -4.06
N SER A 60 4.68 3.55 -4.01
CA SER A 60 5.37 3.89 -2.76
C SER A 60 4.74 5.10 -2.08
N ALA A 61 4.43 6.16 -2.85
CA ALA A 61 3.76 7.34 -2.33
C ALA A 61 2.36 7.04 -1.78
N LEU A 62 1.59 6.16 -2.45
CA LEU A 62 0.28 5.72 -1.95
C LEU A 62 0.39 4.92 -0.65
N LYS A 63 1.39 4.03 -0.54
CA LYS A 63 1.65 3.30 0.70
C LYS A 63 1.99 4.23 1.85
N LEU A 64 2.88 5.20 1.63
CA LEU A 64 3.23 6.21 2.63
C LEU A 64 1.99 6.99 3.09
N LYS A 65 1.17 7.47 2.15
CA LYS A 65 -0.08 8.17 2.48
C LYS A 65 -1.04 7.33 3.30
N LYS A 66 -1.20 6.03 2.98
CA LYS A 66 -2.02 5.11 3.78
C LYS A 66 -1.47 4.96 5.21
N THR A 67 -0.15 4.79 5.34
CA THR A 67 0.50 4.70 6.66
C THR A 67 0.36 5.98 7.46
N ASP A 68 0.58 7.15 6.85
CA ASP A 68 0.45 8.44 7.52
C ASP A 68 -0.98 8.67 8.01
N PHE A 69 -1.98 8.36 7.18
CA PHE A 69 -3.39 8.44 7.55
C PHE A 69 -3.73 7.51 8.73
N PHE A 70 -3.20 6.29 8.71
CA PHE A 70 -3.40 5.34 9.80
C PHE A 70 -2.76 5.82 11.12
N LEU A 71 -1.52 6.32 11.05
CA LEU A 71 -0.83 6.88 12.21
C LEU A 71 -1.53 8.12 12.76
N ASP A 72 -2.17 8.90 11.90
CA ASP A 72 -2.98 10.05 12.31
C ASP A 72 -4.25 9.61 13.07
N GLN A 73 -4.95 8.56 12.61
CA GLN A 73 -6.08 7.99 13.35
C GLN A 73 -5.65 7.42 14.71
N HIS A 74 -4.50 6.74 14.75
CA HIS A 74 -3.93 6.28 16.00
C HIS A 74 -3.61 7.45 16.94
N ARG A 75 -2.96 8.51 16.42
CA ARG A 75 -2.65 9.70 17.22
C ARG A 75 -3.92 10.38 17.76
N ARG A 76 -4.97 10.51 16.95
CA ARG A 76 -6.27 11.07 17.35
C ARG A 76 -6.87 10.37 18.58
N LEU A 77 -6.67 9.05 18.70
CA LEU A 77 -7.13 8.29 19.87
C LEU A 77 -6.46 8.78 21.17
N PHE A 78 -5.18 9.15 21.13
CA PHE A 78 -4.41 9.61 22.30
C PHE A 78 -4.44 11.13 22.52
N ASP A 79 -4.52 11.91 21.44
CA ASP A 79 -4.48 13.38 21.51
C ASP A 79 -5.83 13.99 21.90
N ASN A 80 -6.94 13.29 21.63
CA ASN A 80 -8.25 13.77 22.03
C ASN A 80 -8.46 13.51 23.54
N PRO A 81 -8.67 14.57 24.36
CA PRO A 81 -8.73 14.42 25.81
C PRO A 81 -9.90 13.54 26.28
N GLU A 82 -11.04 13.56 25.58
CA GLU A 82 -12.19 12.75 25.94
C GLU A 82 -11.98 11.26 25.65
N LEU A 83 -11.33 10.95 24.53
CA LEU A 83 -10.98 9.57 24.17
C LEU A 83 -9.87 9.03 25.08
N TYR A 84 -8.85 9.86 25.33
CA TYR A 84 -7.73 9.51 26.19
C TYR A 84 -8.16 9.23 27.64
N GLU A 85 -9.10 10.02 28.17
CA GLU A 85 -9.66 9.79 29.50
C GLU A 85 -10.35 8.42 29.60
N ILE A 86 -11.05 7.98 28.56
CA ILE A 86 -11.64 6.64 28.51
C ILE A 86 -10.55 5.57 28.43
N LEU A 87 -9.54 5.74 27.58
CA LEU A 87 -8.42 4.79 27.47
C LEU A 87 -7.74 4.56 28.81
N CYS A 88 -7.56 5.60 29.63
CA CYS A 88 -6.94 5.48 30.95
C CYS A 88 -7.78 4.62 31.92
N LEU A 89 -9.08 4.50 31.69
CA LEU A 89 -10.03 3.83 32.59
C LEU A 89 -10.47 2.45 32.09
N ILE A 90 -10.37 2.21 30.77
CA ILE A 90 -10.94 1.03 30.12
C ILE A 90 -10.19 -0.26 30.44
N ASP A 91 -8.88 -0.16 30.67
CA ASP A 91 -8.02 -1.33 30.95
C ASP A 91 -8.42 -2.03 32.26
N SER A 92 -8.80 -1.26 33.27
CA SER A 92 -9.26 -1.77 34.57
C SER A 92 -10.79 -1.77 34.71
N ASP A 93 -11.54 -1.40 33.67
CA ASP A 93 -12.99 -1.12 33.72
C ASP A 93 -13.35 -0.30 34.96
N ALA A 94 -12.69 0.85 35.15
CA ALA A 94 -12.81 1.62 36.39
C ALA A 94 -14.25 2.10 36.64
N PRO A 95 -14.71 2.20 37.90
CA PRO A 95 -16.09 2.59 38.23
C PRO A 95 -16.45 3.99 37.75
N GLN A 96 -15.46 4.86 37.53
CA GLN A 96 -15.65 6.19 36.93
C GLN A 96 -16.30 6.13 35.55
N LEU A 97 -16.13 5.03 34.79
CA LEU A 97 -16.80 4.86 33.50
C LEU A 97 -18.32 4.77 33.61
N ALA A 98 -18.87 4.44 34.78
CA ALA A 98 -20.31 4.37 34.99
C ALA A 98 -20.97 5.75 35.18
N ASP A 99 -20.17 6.79 35.47
CA ASP A 99 -20.67 8.13 35.75
C ASP A 99 -21.37 8.76 34.54
N GLU A 100 -22.39 9.58 34.80
CA GLU A 100 -23.19 10.27 33.79
C GLU A 100 -22.33 11.20 32.93
N SER A 101 -21.30 11.81 33.52
CA SER A 101 -20.33 12.67 32.83
C SER A 101 -19.55 11.94 31.72
N MET A 102 -19.49 10.60 31.77
CA MET A 102 -18.74 9.77 30.82
C MET A 102 -19.62 9.24 29.67
N TRP A 103 -20.95 9.37 29.74
CA TRP A 103 -21.84 8.75 28.74
C TRP A 103 -21.60 9.28 27.33
N ASP A 104 -21.41 10.59 27.16
CA ASP A 104 -21.13 11.19 25.85
C ASP A 104 -19.75 10.78 25.31
N LYS A 105 -18.73 10.86 26.16
CA LYS A 105 -17.35 10.47 25.82
C LYS A 105 -17.30 9.02 25.34
N LYS A 106 -17.99 8.11 26.04
CA LYS A 106 -18.02 6.68 25.71
C LYS A 106 -18.73 6.41 24.38
N ARG A 107 -19.75 7.19 24.02
CA ARG A 107 -20.36 7.12 22.68
C ARG A 107 -19.38 7.58 21.61
N LYS A 108 -18.66 8.69 21.82
CA LYS A 108 -17.60 9.15 20.91
C LYS A 108 -16.50 8.11 20.73
N PHE A 109 -16.13 7.41 21.79
CA PHE A 109 -15.19 6.30 21.75
C PHE A 109 -15.70 5.14 20.87
N LEU A 110 -16.95 4.71 21.05
CA LEU A 110 -17.55 3.68 20.19
C LEU A 110 -17.63 4.12 18.72
N THR A 111 -18.06 5.36 18.46
CA THR A 111 -18.10 5.92 17.10
C THR A 111 -16.71 5.97 16.46
N PHE A 112 -15.67 6.32 17.22
CA PHE A 112 -14.29 6.27 16.72
C PHE A 112 -13.93 4.86 16.23
N PHE A 113 -14.25 3.81 16.99
CA PHE A 113 -13.97 2.43 16.53
C PHE A 113 -14.89 1.96 15.41
N GLU A 114 -16.12 2.47 15.30
CA GLU A 114 -16.93 2.23 14.10
C GLU A 114 -16.32 2.89 12.85
N GLU A 115 -15.74 4.08 12.97
CA GLU A 115 -14.97 4.71 11.89
C GLU A 115 -13.76 3.84 11.49
N ILE A 116 -13.00 3.33 12.46
CA ILE A 116 -11.88 2.40 12.19
C ILE A 116 -12.39 1.12 11.53
N ALA A 117 -13.45 0.51 12.05
CA ALA A 117 -14.05 -0.70 11.50
C ALA A 117 -14.52 -0.50 10.05
N PHE A 118 -15.10 0.66 9.76
CA PHE A 118 -15.48 1.06 8.41
C PHE A 118 -14.26 1.19 7.49
N LEU A 119 -13.20 1.87 7.93
CA LEU A 119 -11.97 2.05 7.15
C LEU A 119 -11.25 0.72 6.86
N VAL A 120 -11.25 -0.21 7.81
CA VAL A 120 -10.73 -1.57 7.60
C VAL A 120 -11.58 -2.34 6.60
N ARG A 121 -12.92 -2.28 6.73
CA ARG A 121 -13.84 -2.93 5.78
C ARG A 121 -13.72 -2.38 4.36
N SER A 122 -13.34 -1.11 4.23
CA SER A 122 -13.11 -0.45 2.95
C SER A 122 -11.66 -0.57 2.43
N ASP A 123 -10.80 -1.38 3.05
CA ASP A 123 -9.41 -1.62 2.63
C ASP A 123 -8.52 -0.35 2.58
N TYR A 124 -8.90 0.68 3.35
CA TYR A 124 -8.07 1.86 3.57
C TYR A 124 -6.98 1.59 4.60
N ILE A 125 -7.30 0.74 5.60
CA ILE A 125 -6.40 0.32 6.67
C ILE A 125 -6.24 -1.20 6.63
N ASP A 126 -5.01 -1.68 6.79
CA ASP A 126 -4.73 -3.10 6.94
C ASP A 126 -5.40 -3.67 8.20
N ALA A 127 -6.20 -4.72 8.02
CA ALA A 127 -6.98 -5.32 9.09
C ALA A 127 -6.09 -5.88 10.22
N SER A 128 -4.99 -6.54 9.89
CA SER A 128 -4.09 -7.18 10.87
C SER A 128 -3.45 -6.12 11.76
N LEU A 129 -3.00 -5.02 11.16
CA LEU A 129 -2.43 -3.89 11.90
C LEU A 129 -3.47 -3.21 12.77
N ALA A 130 -4.69 -3.00 12.25
CA ALA A 130 -5.78 -2.40 13.02
C ALA A 130 -6.19 -3.28 14.21
N PHE A 131 -6.30 -4.60 14.03
CA PHE A 131 -6.59 -5.53 15.12
C PHE A 131 -5.49 -5.52 16.17
N TYR A 132 -4.22 -5.54 15.75
CA TYR A 132 -3.09 -5.46 16.66
C TYR A 132 -3.11 -4.19 17.53
N MET A 133 -3.43 -3.03 16.94
CA MET A 133 -3.34 -1.75 17.65
C MET A 133 -4.60 -1.38 18.43
N PHE A 134 -5.78 -1.73 17.91
CA PHE A 134 -7.07 -1.29 18.44
C PHE A 134 -7.91 -2.43 19.02
N GLY A 135 -7.65 -3.68 18.62
CA GLY A 135 -8.44 -4.84 18.99
C GLY A 135 -8.61 -4.99 20.50
N TYR A 136 -7.53 -4.84 21.26
CA TYR A 136 -7.55 -4.92 22.71
C TYR A 136 -8.53 -3.92 23.36
N TYR A 137 -8.46 -2.64 22.99
CA TYR A 137 -9.34 -1.61 23.55
C TYR A 137 -10.81 -1.84 23.18
N THR A 138 -11.08 -2.27 21.95
CA THR A 138 -12.45 -2.59 21.51
C THR A 138 -13.02 -3.79 22.27
N GLN A 139 -12.20 -4.81 22.56
CA GLN A 139 -12.62 -5.96 23.38
C GLN A 139 -12.92 -5.55 24.82
N ARG A 140 -12.12 -4.65 25.41
CA ARG A 140 -12.37 -4.11 26.76
C ARG A 140 -13.64 -3.27 26.81
N ALA A 141 -13.91 -2.42 25.82
CA ALA A 141 -15.17 -1.69 25.72
C ALA A 141 -16.39 -2.62 25.59
N GLN A 142 -16.27 -3.69 24.81
CA GLN A 142 -17.37 -4.64 24.61
C GLN A 142 -17.72 -5.43 25.89
N THR A 143 -16.71 -5.79 26.68
CA THR A 143 -16.86 -6.66 27.86
C THR A 143 -16.94 -5.91 29.19
N GLY A 144 -16.60 -4.61 29.20
CA GLY A 144 -16.60 -3.77 30.39
C GLY A 144 -17.99 -3.54 30.96
N LYS A 145 -18.18 -3.86 32.23
CA LYS A 145 -19.45 -3.68 32.94
C LYS A 145 -19.70 -2.20 33.20
N ASN A 146 -18.70 -1.49 33.72
CA ASN A 146 -18.85 -0.06 34.01
C ASN A 146 -18.92 0.76 32.72
N PHE A 147 -18.19 0.35 31.68
CA PHE A 147 -18.32 0.94 30.35
C PHE A 147 -19.76 0.87 29.80
N SER A 148 -20.48 -0.24 30.01
CA SER A 148 -21.84 -0.45 29.50
C SER A 148 -22.93 0.43 30.14
N ILE A 149 -22.68 0.99 31.33
CA ILE A 149 -23.70 1.74 32.07
C ILE A 149 -24.02 3.06 31.36
N GLY A 150 -25.30 3.37 31.16
CA GLY A 150 -25.75 4.62 30.52
C GLY A 150 -25.65 4.65 28.99
N ILE A 151 -25.24 3.54 28.36
CA ILE A 151 -25.16 3.39 26.91
C ILE A 151 -25.87 2.11 26.49
N ASN A 152 -26.66 2.20 25.43
CA ASN A 152 -27.23 1.01 24.80
C ASN A 152 -26.19 0.37 23.88
N LEU A 153 -25.50 -0.66 24.38
CA LEU A 153 -24.54 -1.48 23.63
C LEU A 153 -25.20 -2.59 22.81
N SER A 154 -26.49 -2.46 22.45
CA SER A 154 -27.12 -3.46 21.58
C SER A 154 -26.36 -3.60 20.25
N PRO A 155 -26.06 -4.84 19.80
CA PRO A 155 -25.44 -5.09 18.50
C PRO A 155 -26.20 -4.49 17.31
N MET A 156 -27.50 -4.21 17.48
CA MET A 156 -28.31 -3.55 16.45
C MET A 156 -27.82 -2.14 16.13
N TYR A 157 -27.33 -1.40 17.13
CA TYR A 157 -26.84 -0.03 16.96
C TYR A 157 -25.35 0.02 16.60
N TRP A 158 -24.58 -0.94 17.07
CA TRP A 158 -23.11 -0.93 16.98
C TRP A 158 -22.56 -2.10 16.15
N LYS A 159 -23.29 -2.50 15.11
CA LYS A 159 -22.99 -3.74 14.37
C LYS A 159 -21.55 -3.75 13.84
N LEU A 160 -21.07 -2.65 13.28
CA LEU A 160 -19.71 -2.58 12.72
C LEU A 160 -18.64 -2.73 13.80
N PHE A 161 -18.87 -2.13 14.97
CA PHE A 161 -18.02 -2.32 16.14
C PHE A 161 -17.98 -3.79 16.58
N TYR A 162 -19.13 -4.45 16.69
CA TYR A 162 -19.18 -5.87 17.07
C TYR A 162 -18.50 -6.79 16.04
N ASP A 163 -18.73 -6.54 14.75
CA ASP A 163 -18.07 -7.29 13.66
C ASP A 163 -16.54 -7.12 13.75
N PHE A 164 -16.06 -5.90 14.04
CA PHE A 164 -14.64 -5.61 14.22
C PHE A 164 -14.04 -6.32 15.45
N VAL A 165 -14.71 -6.28 16.60
CA VAL A 165 -14.26 -6.97 17.83
C VAL A 165 -14.21 -8.48 17.61
N ASN A 166 -15.21 -9.07 16.96
CA ASN A 166 -15.22 -10.50 16.70
C ASN A 166 -14.07 -10.89 15.75
N ALA A 167 -13.80 -10.08 14.72
CA ALA A 167 -12.69 -10.31 13.81
C ALA A 167 -11.32 -10.17 14.50
N SER A 168 -11.17 -9.20 15.41
CA SER A 168 -9.92 -9.03 16.17
C SER A 168 -9.66 -10.19 17.12
N ILE A 169 -10.70 -10.70 17.80
CA ILE A 169 -10.58 -11.89 18.67
C ILE A 169 -10.13 -13.12 17.86
N ILE A 170 -10.72 -13.34 16.68
CA ILE A 170 -10.33 -14.45 15.80
C ILE A 170 -8.87 -14.30 15.34
N PHE A 171 -8.46 -13.07 15.02
CA PHE A 171 -7.08 -12.77 14.65
C PHE A 171 -6.11 -13.07 15.79
N ASP A 172 -6.42 -12.64 17.01
CA ASP A 172 -5.59 -12.89 18.19
C ASP A 172 -5.44 -14.38 18.47
N MET A 173 -6.53 -15.15 18.37
CA MET A 173 -6.51 -16.61 18.54
C MET A 173 -5.59 -17.29 17.53
N LYS A 174 -5.70 -16.95 16.24
CA LYS A 174 -4.82 -17.50 15.19
C LYS A 174 -3.35 -17.14 15.43
N SER A 175 -3.09 -15.88 15.80
CA SER A 175 -1.73 -15.43 16.07
C SER A 175 -1.09 -16.14 17.28
N ALA A 176 -1.90 -16.56 18.25
CA ALA A 176 -1.44 -17.33 19.40
C ALA A 176 -1.12 -18.78 19.01
N GLU A 177 -1.96 -19.42 18.19
CA GLU A 177 -1.75 -20.78 17.67
C GLU A 177 -0.43 -20.86 16.88
N GLU A 178 -0.20 -19.92 15.95
CA GLU A 178 1.04 -19.85 15.16
C GLU A 178 2.30 -19.69 16.03
N ARG A 179 2.23 -18.90 17.11
CA ARG A 179 3.35 -18.72 18.05
C ARG A 179 3.64 -20.00 18.83
N VAL A 180 2.61 -20.75 19.19
CA VAL A 180 2.75 -22.02 19.90
C VAL A 180 3.38 -23.07 18.98
N ASP A 181 2.89 -23.19 17.74
CA ASP A 181 3.45 -24.11 16.76
C ASP A 181 4.91 -23.81 16.44
N ALA A 182 5.25 -22.53 16.26
CA ALA A 182 6.63 -22.09 16.06
C ALA A 182 7.54 -22.43 17.27
N MET A 183 7.00 -22.41 18.49
CA MET A 183 7.74 -22.78 19.70
C MET A 183 8.03 -24.29 19.75
N PHE A 184 7.08 -25.13 19.34
CA PHE A 184 7.27 -26.59 19.26
C PHE A 184 8.24 -26.99 18.14
N ALA A 185 8.12 -26.39 16.95
CA ALA A 185 9.02 -26.67 15.83
C ALA A 185 10.50 -26.34 16.14
N ASN A 186 10.75 -25.30 16.93
CA ASN A 186 12.10 -24.94 17.38
C ASN A 186 12.64 -25.85 18.50
N ARG A 187 11.76 -26.57 19.21
CA ARG A 187 12.15 -27.53 20.24
C ARG A 187 12.61 -28.84 19.62
N ASP A 188 11.92 -29.30 18.58
CA ASP A 188 12.26 -30.52 17.84
C ASP A 188 13.56 -30.40 17.02
N GLN A 189 14.04 -29.18 16.74
CA GLN A 189 15.34 -28.94 16.08
C GLN A 189 16.53 -28.91 17.05
N LYS A 190 16.29 -28.90 18.35
CA LYS A 190 17.34 -28.86 19.39
C LYS A 190 17.60 -30.22 20.04
N GLU A 191 16.80 -31.23 19.72
CA GLU A 191 17.00 -32.65 20.09
C GLU A 191 17.64 -33.41 18.93
#